data_AF-A0A662ITI0-F1
#
_entry.id   AF-A0A662ITI0-F1
#
_cell.length_a   1.000
_cell.length_b   1.000
_cell.length_c   1.000
_cell.angle_alpha   90.00
_cell.angle_beta   90.00
_cell.angle_gamma   90.00
#
_symmetry.space_group_name_H-M   'P 1'
#
loop_
_entity.id
_entity.type
_entity.pdbx_description
1 polymer ?
#
loop_
_entity_poly.entity_id
_entity_poly.type
_entity_poly.pdbx_seq_one_letter_code
_entity_poly.pdbx_strand_id
1 'polypeptide(L)'
;DGELKVQRLAKRISSVASRGGYLGAIGMGKEGAEVLEKVVKQVKTESSVLPLEAFKGSYGYKSLRAATRGVRLTIINAITFFLDPLKLYKASPMAKALANAKDLREANEKLHELGVYTELDLEEDLYRVYLEKGEVSREDIIKVKEEGVGNLRRNKVNS
;
A
#
# COMPACT_ATOMS: atom_id res chain seq x y z
N ASP A 1 1.88 1.54 5.81
CA ASP A 1 0.42 1.39 5.70
C ASP A 1 -0.11 0.14 6.41
N GLY A 2 0.72 -0.72 7.03
CA GLY A 2 0.23 -1.96 7.65
C GLY A 2 -0.39 -2.96 6.67
N GLU A 3 -0.43 -2.70 5.37
CA GLU A 3 -0.99 -3.60 4.35
C GLU A 3 0.06 -4.59 3.83
N LEU A 4 1.35 -4.29 4.02
CA LEU A 4 2.45 -5.14 3.57
C LEU A 4 2.79 -6.24 4.57
N LYS A 5 2.95 -7.47 4.06
CA LYS A 5 3.50 -8.59 4.83
C LYS A 5 4.89 -8.22 5.37
N VAL A 6 5.13 -8.50 6.65
CA VAL A 6 6.40 -8.19 7.35
C VAL A 6 7.61 -8.71 6.58
N GLN A 7 7.55 -9.91 6.00
CA GLN A 7 8.67 -10.47 5.23
C GLN A 7 9.01 -9.62 3.98
N ARG A 8 7.98 -9.09 3.30
CA ARG A 8 8.18 -8.24 2.12
C ARG A 8 8.79 -6.91 2.52
N LEU A 9 8.33 -6.33 3.63
CA LEU A 9 8.89 -5.11 4.19
C LEU A 9 10.36 -5.31 4.56
N ALA A 10 10.67 -6.35 5.33
CA ALA A 10 12.03 -6.70 5.72
C ALA A 10 12.95 -6.85 4.51
N LYS A 11 12.54 -7.61 3.48
CA LYS A 11 13.31 -7.78 2.23
C LYS A 11 13.62 -6.45 1.55
N ARG A 12 12.65 -5.52 1.50
CA ARG A 12 12.84 -4.18 0.90
C ARG A 12 13.81 -3.34 1.73
N ILE A 13 13.63 -3.31 3.04
CA ILE A 13 14.52 -2.58 3.96
C ILE A 13 15.95 -3.13 3.84
N SER A 14 16.15 -4.46 3.85
CA SER A 14 17.46 -5.07 3.69
C SER A 14 18.13 -4.71 2.36
N SER A 15 17.36 -4.65 1.26
CA SER A 15 17.89 -4.21 -0.04
C SER A 15 18.42 -2.77 0.02
N VAL A 16 17.69 -1.86 0.67
CA VAL A 16 18.14 -0.46 0.83
C VAL A 16 19.32 -0.37 1.81
N ALA A 17 19.28 -1.13 2.90
CA ALA A 17 20.35 -1.21 3.89
C ALA A 17 21.68 -1.68 3.27
N SER A 18 21.64 -2.68 2.38
CA SER A 18 22.83 -3.17 1.66
C SER A 18 23.55 -2.10 0.83
N ARG A 19 22.90 -0.96 0.57
CA ARG A 19 23.43 0.18 -0.17
C ARG A 19 23.79 1.37 0.74
N GLY A 20 23.81 1.13 2.06
CA GLY A 20 24.04 2.15 3.09
C GLY A 20 22.85 3.10 3.28
N GLY A 21 21.64 2.72 2.86
CA GLY A 21 20.47 3.59 2.91
C GLY A 21 19.58 3.42 4.15
N TYR A 22 19.95 2.57 5.10
CA TYR A 22 19.20 2.40 6.35
C TYR A 22 19.72 3.38 7.40
N LEU A 23 18.84 4.23 7.93
CA LEU A 23 19.18 5.28 8.88
C LEU A 23 18.84 4.91 10.33
N GLY A 24 18.10 3.83 10.54
CA GLY A 24 17.68 3.37 11.86
C GLY A 24 16.17 3.13 11.95
N ALA A 25 15.71 2.84 13.16
CA ALA A 25 14.30 2.63 13.46
C ALA A 25 13.97 3.13 14.86
N ILE A 26 12.74 3.59 15.04
CA ILE A 26 12.21 4.05 16.32
C ILE A 26 10.89 3.33 16.57
N GLY A 27 10.76 2.72 17.74
CA GLY A 27 9.49 2.19 18.23
C GLY A 27 8.58 3.32 18.68
N MET A 28 7.27 3.18 18.45
CA MET A 28 6.28 4.11 18.98
C MET A 28 6.40 4.23 20.50
N GLY A 29 6.48 5.46 21.01
CA GLY A 29 6.40 5.77 22.44
C GLY A 29 4.99 6.16 22.87
N LYS A 30 4.75 6.28 24.18
CA LYS A 30 3.44 6.64 24.75
C LYS A 30 2.90 7.96 24.20
N GLU A 31 3.72 9.00 24.17
CA GLU A 31 3.33 10.32 23.65
C GLU A 31 2.89 10.22 22.17
N GLY A 32 3.66 9.52 21.34
CA GLY A 32 3.32 9.30 19.94
C GLY A 32 2.01 8.50 19.76
N ALA A 33 1.77 7.50 20.62
CA ALA A 33 0.54 6.73 20.62
C ALA A 33 -0.67 7.59 21.01
N GLU A 34 -0.55 8.47 22.00
CA GLU A 34 -1.62 9.38 22.41
C GLU A 34 -1.99 10.39 21.32
N VAL A 35 -0.97 10.93 20.62
CA VAL A 35 -1.19 11.81 19.46
C VAL A 35 -1.93 11.05 18.36
N LEU A 36 -1.45 9.86 18.00
CA LEU A 36 -2.06 9.04 16.96
C LEU A 36 -3.50 8.66 17.31
N GLU A 37 -3.78 8.33 18.58
CA GLU A 37 -5.12 8.03 19.08
C GLU A 37 -6.11 9.18 18.90
N LYS A 38 -5.67 10.43 19.08
CA LYS A 38 -6.51 11.61 18.83
C LYS A 38 -6.81 11.78 17.34
N VAL A 39 -5.81 11.56 16.48
CA VAL A 39 -5.95 11.70 15.02
C VAL A 39 -6.89 10.65 14.43
N VAL A 40 -6.73 9.38 14.80
CA VAL A 40 -7.56 8.29 14.24
C VAL A 40 -9.03 8.37 14.65
N LYS A 41 -9.37 9.09 15.73
CA LYS A 41 -10.77 9.36 16.09
C LYS A 41 -11.46 10.32 15.12
N GLN A 42 -10.69 11.16 14.42
CA GLN A 42 -11.21 12.16 13.49
C GLN A 42 -11.10 11.72 12.02
N VAL A 43 -10.25 10.72 11.74
CA VAL A 43 -10.00 10.23 10.37
C VAL A 43 -10.44 8.78 10.25
N LYS A 44 -11.35 8.49 9.32
CA LYS A 44 -11.73 7.11 9.00
C LYS A 44 -10.61 6.46 8.20
N THR A 45 -9.74 5.72 8.88
CA THR A 45 -8.64 4.95 8.27
C THR A 45 -8.51 3.59 8.91
N GLU A 46 -8.59 2.53 8.10
CA GLU A 46 -8.46 1.16 8.58
C GLU A 46 -7.00 0.77 8.83
N SER A 47 -6.07 1.36 8.08
CA SER A 47 -4.65 1.02 8.06
C SER A 47 -3.82 1.81 9.06
N SER A 48 -4.10 3.11 9.23
CA SER A 48 -3.30 3.98 10.12
C SER A 48 -3.54 3.70 11.61
N VAL A 49 -4.60 2.95 11.95
CA VAL A 49 -4.90 2.49 13.31
C VAL A 49 -4.01 1.31 13.73
N LEU A 50 -3.49 0.53 12.78
CA LEU A 50 -2.76 -0.72 13.06
C LEU A 50 -1.50 -0.51 13.91
N PRO A 51 -0.64 0.50 13.68
CA PRO A 51 0.51 0.74 14.54
C PRO A 51 0.11 1.03 15.99
N LEU A 52 -1.00 1.76 16.21
CA LEU A 52 -1.52 2.05 17.54
C LEU A 52 -2.02 0.78 18.24
N GLU A 53 -2.75 -0.08 17.51
CA GLU A 53 -3.23 -1.34 18.04
C GLU A 53 -2.10 -2.30 18.41
N ALA A 54 -1.08 -2.40 17.55
CA ALA A 54 0.13 -3.16 17.83
C ALA A 54 0.88 -2.62 19.06
N PHE A 55 0.99 -1.29 19.18
CA PHE A 55 1.58 -0.64 20.35
C PHE A 55 0.80 -0.96 21.64
N LYS A 56 -0.55 -1.01 21.56
CA LYS A 56 -1.44 -1.42 22.66
C LYS A 56 -1.45 -2.93 22.93
N GLY A 57 -0.60 -3.71 22.24
CA GLY A 57 -0.43 -5.15 22.47
C GLY A 57 -1.32 -6.06 21.63
N SER A 58 -2.05 -5.51 20.65
CA SER A 58 -2.86 -6.33 19.74
C SER A 58 -1.97 -7.20 18.86
N TYR A 59 -2.33 -8.48 18.72
CA TYR A 59 -1.58 -9.47 17.97
C TYR A 59 -2.55 -10.43 17.27
N GLY A 60 -2.20 -10.86 16.05
CA GLY A 60 -3.00 -11.83 15.29
C GLY A 60 -3.33 -11.36 13.88
N TYR A 61 -4.30 -12.00 13.24
CA TYR A 61 -4.73 -11.60 11.89
C TYR A 61 -5.88 -10.59 11.96
N LYS A 62 -5.79 -9.53 11.15
CA LYS A 62 -6.85 -8.53 11.01
C LYS A 62 -7.20 -8.33 9.54
N SER A 63 -8.49 -8.40 9.24
CA SER A 63 -9.02 -8.12 7.92
C SER A 63 -9.06 -6.61 7.65
N LEU A 64 -8.72 -6.22 6.44
CA LEU A 64 -8.67 -4.83 5.96
C LEU A 64 -9.40 -4.72 4.61
N ARG A 65 -9.82 -3.50 4.28
CA ARG A 65 -10.51 -3.07 3.07
C ARG A 65 -11.68 -3.98 2.72
N ALA A 66 -12.73 -3.94 3.54
CA ALA A 66 -13.89 -4.82 3.41
C ALA A 66 -13.49 -6.32 3.33
N ALA A 67 -12.46 -6.71 4.09
CA ALA A 67 -11.90 -8.06 4.12
C ALA A 67 -11.39 -8.60 2.77
N THR A 68 -11.01 -7.72 1.84
CA THR A 68 -10.31 -8.10 0.59
C THR A 68 -8.79 -8.20 0.78
N ARG A 69 -8.28 -7.67 1.90
CA ARG A 69 -6.88 -7.76 2.33
C ARG A 69 -6.84 -8.15 3.80
N GLY A 70 -5.67 -8.57 4.27
CA GLY A 70 -5.47 -8.71 5.70
C GLY A 70 -4.00 -8.70 6.07
N VAL A 71 -3.77 -8.35 7.34
CA VAL A 71 -2.46 -8.15 7.93
C VAL A 71 -2.31 -9.06 9.14
N ARG A 72 -1.11 -9.61 9.31
CA ARG A 72 -0.72 -10.18 10.60
C ARG A 72 -0.11 -9.06 11.45
N LEU A 73 -0.87 -8.64 12.46
CA LEU A 73 -0.48 -7.63 13.43
C LEU A 73 0.49 -8.23 14.45
N THR A 74 1.60 -7.54 14.65
CA THR A 74 2.67 -7.86 15.60
C THR A 74 3.25 -6.57 16.15
N ILE A 75 4.07 -6.64 17.20
CA ILE A 75 4.75 -5.46 17.75
C ILE A 75 5.63 -4.72 16.72
N ILE A 76 6.11 -5.42 15.68
CA ILE A 76 6.90 -4.82 14.59
C ILE A 76 6.10 -3.73 13.86
N ASN A 77 4.77 -3.84 13.81
CA ASN A 77 3.91 -2.85 13.17
C ASN A 77 3.90 -1.49 13.90
N ALA A 78 4.38 -1.42 15.14
CA ALA A 78 4.57 -0.18 15.90
C ALA A 78 5.96 0.45 15.71
N ILE A 79 6.80 -0.10 14.81
CA ILE A 79 8.15 0.40 14.52
C ILE A 79 8.14 1.23 13.24
N THR A 80 8.69 2.44 13.32
CA THR A 80 8.96 3.30 12.17
C THR A 80 10.41 3.13 11.73
N PHE A 81 10.63 2.78 10.47
CA PHE A 81 11.96 2.64 9.87
C PHE A 81 12.32 3.89 9.07
N PHE A 82 13.54 4.40 9.25
CA PHE A 82 14.07 5.55 8.54
C PHE A 82 15.02 5.09 7.45
N LEU A 83 14.80 5.60 6.23
CA LEU A 83 15.57 5.24 5.05
C LEU A 83 16.04 6.52 4.34
N ASP A 84 17.25 6.49 3.78
CA ASP A 84 17.76 7.54 2.91
C ASP A 84 16.91 7.57 1.63
N PRO A 85 16.23 8.69 1.33
CA PRO A 85 15.31 8.79 0.20
C PRO A 85 16.03 8.69 -1.16
N LEU A 86 17.28 9.16 -1.27
CA LEU A 86 18.06 9.07 -2.50
C LEU A 86 18.50 7.63 -2.78
N LYS A 87 18.87 6.89 -1.73
CA LYS A 87 19.22 5.47 -1.84
C LYS A 87 17.98 4.63 -2.15
N LEU A 88 16.84 4.93 -1.51
CA LEU A 88 15.56 4.30 -1.78
C LEU A 88 15.11 4.53 -3.23
N TYR A 89 15.18 5.77 -3.71
CA TYR A 89 14.85 6.13 -5.10
C TYR A 89 15.69 5.32 -6.10
N LYS A 90 17.00 5.23 -5.88
CA LYS A 90 17.92 4.43 -6.72
C LYS A 90 17.54 2.95 -6.77
N ALA A 91 16.89 2.42 -5.73
CA ALA A 91 16.44 1.03 -5.63
C ALA A 91 14.98 0.81 -6.06
N SER A 92 14.22 1.85 -6.44
CA SER A 92 12.79 1.76 -6.73
C SER A 92 12.50 1.97 -8.23
N PRO A 93 12.21 0.90 -9.00
CA PRO A 93 11.85 1.00 -10.41
C PRO A 93 10.61 1.88 -10.64
N MET A 94 9.60 1.75 -9.78
CA MET A 94 8.37 2.56 -9.86
C MET A 94 8.66 4.03 -9.64
N ALA A 95 9.47 4.39 -8.63
CA ALA A 95 9.79 5.79 -8.37
C ALA A 95 10.55 6.41 -9.55
N LYS A 96 11.44 5.65 -10.20
CA LYS A 96 12.16 6.12 -11.39
C LYS A 96 11.25 6.31 -12.59
N ALA A 97 10.32 5.38 -12.82
CA ALA A 97 9.34 5.50 -13.90
C ALA A 97 8.50 6.77 -13.70
N LEU A 98 8.03 7.00 -12.47
CA LEU A 98 7.17 8.14 -12.14
C LEU A 98 7.87 9.50 -12.07
N ALA A 99 9.20 9.54 -11.98
CA ALA A 99 9.95 10.79 -11.73
C ALA A 99 9.70 11.90 -12.76
N ASN A 100 9.34 11.52 -13.99
CA ASN A 100 9.09 12.45 -15.10
C ASN A 100 7.62 12.43 -15.56
N ALA A 101 6.69 11.85 -14.80
CA ALA A 101 5.28 11.92 -15.13
C ALA A 101 4.76 13.35 -14.93
N LYS A 102 4.05 13.89 -15.92
CA LYS A 102 3.54 15.26 -15.91
C LYS A 102 2.17 15.36 -15.24
N ASP A 103 1.41 14.28 -15.27
CA ASP A 103 0.08 14.18 -14.70
C ASP A 103 -0.22 12.75 -14.20
N LEU A 104 -1.39 12.61 -13.58
CA LEU A 104 -1.85 11.36 -12.99
C LEU A 104 -2.05 10.25 -14.03
N ARG A 105 -2.45 10.58 -15.26
CA ARG A 105 -2.71 9.59 -16.32
C ARG A 105 -1.41 9.04 -16.85
N GLU A 106 -0.44 9.91 -17.15
CA GLU A 106 0.90 9.51 -17.56
C GLU A 106 1.59 8.68 -16.47
N ALA A 107 1.39 9.03 -15.20
CA ALA A 107 1.87 8.22 -14.08
C ALA A 107 1.25 6.81 -14.07
N ASN A 108 -0.05 6.70 -14.33
CA ASN A 108 -0.76 5.43 -14.37
C ASN A 108 -0.26 4.53 -15.51
N GLU A 109 -0.11 5.09 -16.73
CA GLU A 109 0.41 4.37 -17.90
C GLU A 109 1.84 3.84 -17.67
N LYS A 110 2.72 4.66 -17.07
CA LYS A 110 4.08 4.22 -16.72
C LYS A 110 4.10 3.09 -15.69
N LEU A 111 3.09 3.02 -14.81
CA LEU A 111 2.92 1.90 -13.88
C LEU A 111 2.37 0.66 -14.59
N HIS A 112 1.52 0.82 -15.61
CA HIS A 112 1.05 -0.28 -16.46
C HIS A 112 2.19 -0.97 -17.20
N GLU A 113 3.16 -0.21 -17.73
CA GLU A 113 4.39 -0.76 -18.34
C GLU A 113 5.16 -1.67 -17.36
N LEU A 114 5.14 -1.34 -16.08
CA LEU A 114 5.72 -2.15 -15.01
C LEU A 114 4.82 -3.32 -14.57
N GLY A 115 3.63 -3.48 -15.16
CA GLY A 115 2.65 -4.51 -14.83
C GLY A 115 1.92 -4.24 -13.52
N VAL A 116 1.80 -2.98 -13.12
CA VAL A 116 1.12 -2.56 -11.89
C VAL A 116 -0.27 -2.03 -12.22
N TYR A 117 -1.28 -2.74 -11.78
CA TYR A 117 -2.66 -2.25 -11.73
C TYR A 117 -2.84 -1.37 -10.48
N THR A 118 -3.27 -0.13 -10.66
CA THR A 118 -3.29 0.91 -9.64
C THR A 118 -4.65 1.04 -8.96
N GLU A 119 -4.75 1.92 -7.96
CA GLU A 119 -6.05 2.26 -7.37
C GLU A 119 -6.91 3.11 -8.32
N LEU A 120 -6.29 3.92 -9.18
CA LEU A 120 -7.01 4.68 -10.19
C LEU A 120 -7.71 3.76 -11.19
N ASP A 121 -7.03 2.70 -11.64
CA ASP A 121 -7.65 1.70 -12.53
C ASP A 121 -8.89 1.06 -11.89
N LEU A 122 -8.77 0.71 -10.60
CA LEU A 122 -9.86 0.12 -9.84
C LEU A 122 -11.04 1.09 -9.70
N GLU A 123 -10.77 2.36 -9.41
CA GLU A 123 -11.81 3.38 -9.29
C GLU A 123 -12.52 3.61 -10.62
N GLU A 124 -11.79 3.69 -11.73
CA GLU A 124 -12.36 3.86 -13.07
C GLU A 124 -13.18 2.63 -13.49
N ASP A 125 -12.68 1.41 -13.24
CA ASP A 125 -13.41 0.18 -13.53
C ASP A 125 -14.70 0.06 -12.69
N LEU A 126 -14.61 0.37 -11.39
CA LEU A 126 -15.77 0.35 -10.49
C LEU A 126 -16.79 1.42 -10.83
N TYR A 127 -16.34 2.59 -11.31
CA TYR A 127 -17.23 3.64 -11.76
C TYR A 127 -18.07 3.18 -12.96
N ARG A 128 -17.51 2.37 -13.88
CA ARG A 128 -18.28 1.74 -14.97
C ARG A 128 -19.38 0.83 -14.42
N VAL A 129 -19.06 -0.03 -13.45
CA VAL A 129 -20.06 -0.91 -12.81
C VAL A 129 -21.15 -0.09 -12.11
N TYR A 130 -20.76 0.98 -11.42
CA TYR A 130 -21.69 1.89 -10.76
C TYR A 130 -22.65 2.55 -11.76
N LEU A 131 -22.16 3.01 -12.91
CA LEU A 131 -23.02 3.60 -13.96
C LEU A 131 -24.05 2.60 -14.50
N GLU A 132 -23.72 1.32 -14.53
CA GLU A 132 -24.62 0.26 -15.00
C GLU A 132 -25.65 -0.18 -13.95
N LYS A 133 -25.24 -0.29 -12.68
CA LYS A 133 -26.04 -0.91 -11.61
C LYS A 133 -26.61 0.08 -10.59
N GLY A 134 -26.05 1.28 -10.50
CA GLY A 134 -26.34 2.27 -9.46
C GLY A 134 -25.73 1.98 -8.08
N GLU A 135 -25.06 0.84 -7.92
CA GLU A 135 -24.36 0.43 -6.70
C GLU A 135 -23.17 -0.50 -7.02
N VAL A 136 -22.27 -0.66 -6.05
CA VAL A 136 -21.08 -1.54 -6.17
C VAL A 136 -21.04 -2.47 -4.97
N SER A 137 -21.14 -3.78 -5.22
CA SER A 137 -21.02 -4.82 -4.19
C SER A 137 -19.56 -5.24 -3.94
N ARG A 138 -19.33 -6.02 -2.89
CA ARG A 138 -18.01 -6.60 -2.60
C ARG A 138 -17.56 -7.55 -3.71
N GLU A 139 -18.49 -8.33 -4.23
CA GLU A 139 -18.28 -9.28 -5.32
C GLU A 139 -17.83 -8.55 -6.59
N ASP A 140 -18.43 -7.38 -6.88
CA ASP A 140 -18.03 -6.54 -8.01
C ASP A 140 -16.58 -6.05 -7.86
N ILE A 141 -16.19 -5.59 -6.66
CA ILE A 141 -14.81 -5.13 -6.38
C ILE A 141 -13.79 -6.25 -6.62
N ILE A 142 -14.08 -7.47 -6.16
CA ILE A 142 -13.19 -8.62 -6.32
C ILE A 142 -13.08 -8.96 -7.82
N LYS A 143 -14.21 -9.08 -8.51
CA LYS A 143 -14.28 -9.45 -9.91
C LYS A 143 -13.55 -8.45 -10.81
N VAL A 144 -13.87 -7.17 -10.68
CA VAL A 144 -13.26 -6.09 -11.46
C VAL A 144 -11.75 -6.09 -11.31
N LYS A 145 -11.27 -6.22 -10.07
CA LYS A 145 -9.84 -6.22 -9.79
C LYS A 145 -9.13 -7.43 -10.41
N GLU A 146 -9.74 -8.62 -10.36
CA GLU A 146 -9.19 -9.82 -10.98
C GLU A 146 -9.12 -9.68 -12.51
N GLU A 147 -10.19 -9.17 -13.12
CA GLU A 147 -10.27 -8.91 -14.56
C GLU A 147 -9.25 -7.85 -15.01
N GLY A 148 -9.17 -6.72 -14.31
CA GLY A 148 -8.24 -5.62 -14.60
C GLY A 148 -6.78 -6.06 -14.52
N VAL A 149 -6.40 -6.76 -13.43
CA VAL A 149 -5.05 -7.36 -13.30
C VAL A 149 -4.78 -8.38 -14.41
N GLY A 150 -5.79 -9.19 -14.76
CA GLY A 150 -5.68 -10.19 -15.83
C GLY A 150 -5.51 -9.57 -17.22
N ASN A 151 -6.22 -8.49 -17.52
CA ASN A 151 -6.12 -7.74 -18.78
C ASN A 151 -4.74 -7.10 -18.91
N LEU A 152 -4.25 -6.46 -17.85
CA LEU A 152 -2.93 -5.83 -17.85
C LEU A 152 -1.80 -6.84 -18.14
N ARG A 153 -1.89 -8.04 -17.56
CA ARG A 153 -0.92 -9.12 -17.82
C ARG A 153 -0.97 -9.62 -19.27
N ARG A 154 -2.16 -9.76 -19.84
CA ARG A 154 -2.32 -10.20 -21.24
C ARG A 154 -1.77 -9.18 -22.24
N ASN A 155 -2.05 -7.89 -22.01
CA ASN A 155 -1.56 -6.82 -22.88
C ASN A 155 -0.02 -6.75 -22.90
N LYS A 156 0.63 -7.05 -21.77
CA LYS A 156 2.10 -7.10 -21.68
C LYS A 156 2.73 -8.30 -22.40
N VAL A 157 2.01 -9.42 -22.54
CA VAL A 157 2.51 -10.59 -23.30
C VAL A 157 2.43 -10.33 -24.81
N ASN A 158 1.54 -9.43 -25.24
CA ASN A 158 1.28 -9.11 -26.64
C ASN A 158 2.01 -7.84 -27.13
N SER A 159 2.81 -7.19 -26.27
CA SER A 159 3.59 -5.96 -26.54
C SER A 159 5.08 -6.26 -26.59
#